data_AF-A0A8S0PYZ4-F1
#
_entry.id   AF-A0A8S0PYZ4-F1
#
_cell.length_a   1.000
_cell.length_b   1.000
_cell.length_c   1.000
_cell.angle_alpha   90.00
_cell.angle_beta   90.00
_cell.angle_gamma   90.00
#
_symmetry.space_group_name_H-M   'P 1'
#
loop_
_entity.id
_entity.type
_entity.pdbx_description
1 polymer ?
#
loop_
_entity_poly.entity_id
_entity_poly.type
_entity_poly.pdbx_seq_one_letter_code
_entity_poly.pdbx_strand_id
1 'polypeptide(L)'
;MASTVTLSLILSLLVSSISPLLADYYSNKKVMNVIDSCWRGKAYWSANNRALADCAVGLGKNAIGGKKGATYVVTNPSDDPANPKLGTLR
;
A
#
# COMPACT_ATOMS: atom_id res chain seq x y z
N MET A 1 -3.70 -50.42 -15.38
CA MET A 1 -4.39 -50.04 -14.12
C MET A 1 -3.40 -49.57 -13.04
N ALA A 2 -2.28 -50.26 -12.78
CA ALA A 2 -1.30 -49.81 -11.77
C ALA A 2 -0.61 -48.48 -12.15
N SER A 3 -0.16 -48.30 -13.40
CA SER A 3 0.54 -47.07 -13.84
C SER A 3 -0.32 -45.81 -13.86
N THR A 4 -1.63 -45.94 -14.09
CA THR A 4 -2.57 -44.81 -14.05
C THR A 4 -2.87 -44.38 -12.62
N VAL A 5 -2.89 -45.33 -11.68
CA VAL A 5 -3.09 -45.04 -10.25
C VAL A 5 -1.86 -44.33 -9.67
N THR A 6 -0.65 -44.77 -10.01
CA THR A 6 0.59 -44.11 -9.57
C THR A 6 0.71 -42.68 -10.11
N LEU A 7 0.34 -42.46 -11.38
CA LEU A 7 0.39 -41.11 -11.98
C LEU A 7 -0.63 -40.16 -11.32
N SER A 8 -1.84 -40.65 -11.02
CA SER A 8 -2.87 -39.87 -10.32
C SER A 8 -2.48 -39.55 -8.88
N LEU A 9 -1.81 -40.46 -8.17
CA LEU A 9 -1.28 -40.22 -6.82
C LEU A 9 -0.14 -39.18 -6.83
N ILE A 10 0.76 -39.25 -7.80
CA ILE A 10 1.85 -38.27 -7.95
C ILE A 10 1.29 -36.89 -8.28
N LEU A 11 0.31 -36.80 -9.18
CA LEU A 11 -0.32 -35.53 -9.55
C LEU A 11 -1.07 -34.89 -8.37
N SER A 12 -1.79 -35.69 -7.58
CA SER A 12 -2.51 -35.20 -6.40
C SER A 12 -1.56 -34.72 -5.30
N LEU A 13 -0.46 -35.45 -5.03
CA LEU A 13 0.58 -35.01 -4.09
C LEU A 13 1.25 -33.71 -4.51
N LEU A 14 1.52 -33.52 -5.82
CA LEU A 14 2.05 -32.26 -6.34
C LEU A 14 1.08 -31.10 -6.07
N VAL A 15 -0.20 -31.27 -6.39
CA VAL A 15 -1.24 -30.24 -6.19
C VAL A 15 -1.39 -29.89 -4.70
N SER A 16 -1.32 -30.86 -3.79
CA SER A 16 -1.38 -30.61 -2.34
C SER A 16 -0.20 -29.80 -1.82
N SER A 17 1.00 -29.97 -2.39
CA SER A 17 2.20 -29.22 -2.00
C SER A 17 2.26 -27.78 -2.54
N ILE A 18 1.58 -27.51 -3.67
CA ILE A 18 1.53 -26.19 -4.30
C ILE A 18 0.39 -25.33 -3.70
N SER A 19 -0.63 -25.96 -3.12
CA SER A 19 -1.79 -25.29 -2.51
C SER A 19 -1.45 -24.26 -1.40
N PRO A 20 -0.55 -24.55 -0.45
CA PRO A 20 -0.15 -23.60 0.59
C PRO A 20 0.62 -22.41 0.00
N LEU A 21 1.51 -22.65 -0.97
CA LEU A 21 2.26 -21.61 -1.66
C LEU A 21 1.34 -20.67 -2.44
N LEU A 22 0.32 -21.21 -3.10
CA LEU A 22 -0.66 -20.42 -3.82
C LEU A 22 -1.56 -19.63 -2.87
N ALA A 23 -1.97 -20.22 -1.75
CA ALA A 23 -2.73 -19.54 -0.70
C ALA A 23 -1.93 -18.38 -0.09
N ASP A 24 -0.64 -18.56 0.16
CA ASP A 24 0.21 -17.52 0.71
C ASP A 24 0.47 -16.40 -0.30
N TYR A 25 0.64 -16.74 -1.59
CA TYR A 25 0.72 -15.77 -2.69
C TYR A 25 -0.58 -14.96 -2.85
N TYR A 26 -1.74 -15.60 -2.73
CA TYR A 26 -3.05 -14.94 -2.84
C TYR A 26 -3.40 -14.15 -1.57
N SER A 27 -2.92 -14.59 -0.40
CA SER A 27 -3.03 -13.89 0.90
C SER A 27 -2.13 -12.65 0.97
N ASN A 28 -0.90 -12.75 0.45
CA ASN A 28 0.03 -11.61 0.35
C ASN A 28 -0.28 -10.66 -0.81
N LYS A 29 -1.19 -11.02 -1.72
CA LYS A 29 -1.67 -10.10 -2.76
C LYS A 29 -2.59 -9.07 -2.12
N LYS A 30 -1.99 -8.06 -1.52
CA LYS A 30 -2.69 -6.90 -0.95
C LYS A 30 -3.51 -6.25 -2.05
N VAL A 31 -4.81 -6.56 -2.08
CA VAL A 31 -5.74 -5.96 -3.03
C VAL A 31 -5.89 -4.49 -2.64
N MET A 32 -5.20 -3.62 -3.37
CA MET A 32 -5.25 -2.17 -3.19
C MET A 32 -6.15 -1.54 -4.24
N ASN A 33 -6.85 -0.47 -3.87
CA ASN A 33 -7.53 0.37 -4.86
C ASN A 33 -6.48 1.13 -5.72
N VAL A 34 -6.95 1.77 -6.80
CA VAL A 34 -6.09 2.47 -7.79
C VAL A 34 -5.23 3.58 -7.15
N ILE A 35 -5.74 4.27 -6.14
CA ILE A 35 -4.98 5.32 -5.45
C ILE A 35 -3.88 4.67 -4.62
N ASP A 36 -4.23 3.70 -3.76
CA ASP A 36 -3.27 3.09 -2.83
C ASP A 36 -2.18 2.27 -3.53
N SER A 37 -2.49 1.59 -4.63
CA SER A 37 -1.49 0.87 -5.42
C SER A 37 -0.45 1.81 -6.03
N CYS A 38 -0.82 3.06 -6.34
CA CYS A 38 0.06 4.06 -6.94
C CYS A 38 1.10 4.64 -5.96
N TRP A 39 0.75 4.85 -4.68
CA TRP A 39 1.67 5.46 -3.70
C TRP A 39 2.13 4.49 -2.60
N ARG A 40 1.21 3.73 -1.98
CA ARG A 40 1.51 2.87 -0.83
C ARG A 40 2.12 1.53 -1.24
N GLY A 41 1.95 1.14 -2.50
CA GLY A 41 2.62 -0.03 -3.09
C GLY A 41 4.12 0.18 -3.37
N LYS A 42 4.61 1.42 -3.33
CA LYS A 42 6.03 1.72 -3.55
C LYS A 42 6.87 1.38 -2.32
N ALA A 43 8.06 0.82 -2.54
CA ALA A 43 9.05 0.67 -1.48
C ALA A 43 9.39 2.05 -0.88
N TYR A 44 9.56 2.11 0.44
CA TYR A 44 9.86 3.35 1.18
C TYR A 44 8.81 4.47 1.04
N TRP A 45 7.53 4.11 0.84
CA TRP A 45 6.44 5.09 0.76
C TRP A 45 6.45 6.09 1.92
N SER A 46 6.82 5.66 3.14
CA SER A 46 6.87 6.52 4.34
C SER A 46 7.93 7.61 4.27
N ALA A 47 9.03 7.37 3.55
CA ALA A 47 10.07 8.37 3.29
C ALA A 47 9.69 9.30 2.12
N ASN A 48 8.77 8.87 1.24
CA ASN A 48 8.30 9.62 0.08
C ASN A 48 6.77 9.84 0.10
N ASN A 49 6.23 10.32 1.21
CA ASN A 49 4.79 10.57 1.36
C ASN A 49 4.23 11.57 0.33
N ARG A 50 5.09 12.39 -0.27
CA ARG A 50 4.72 13.37 -1.32
C ARG A 50 4.25 12.70 -2.62
N ALA A 51 4.58 11.43 -2.84
CA ALA A 51 4.13 10.67 -4.01
C ALA A 51 2.60 10.49 -4.06
N LEU A 52 1.90 10.62 -2.92
CA LEU A 52 0.44 10.59 -2.87
C LEU A 52 -0.20 11.66 -3.77
N ALA A 53 0.43 12.84 -3.90
CA ALA A 53 -0.07 13.95 -4.70
C ALA A 53 -0.15 13.64 -6.21
N ASP A 54 0.50 12.57 -6.68
CA ASP A 54 0.45 12.12 -8.08
C ASP A 54 -0.57 11.00 -8.33
N CYS A 55 -1.24 10.53 -7.28
CA CYS A 55 -2.08 9.33 -7.32
C CYS A 55 -3.58 9.62 -7.23
N ALA A 56 -3.99 10.89 -7.14
CA ALA A 56 -5.39 11.27 -7.09
C ALA A 56 -6.10 10.97 -8.42
N VAL A 57 -7.35 10.50 -8.34
CA VAL A 57 -8.20 10.20 -9.51
C VAL A 57 -9.55 10.92 -9.40
N GLY A 58 -10.33 10.92 -10.50
CA GLY A 58 -11.64 11.59 -10.54
C GLY A 58 -11.53 13.10 -10.72
N LEU A 59 -12.54 13.84 -10.23
CA LEU A 59 -12.62 15.30 -10.36
C LEU A 59 -11.46 16.03 -9.66
N GLY A 60 -10.95 15.46 -8.56
CA GLY A 60 -9.84 16.00 -7.78
C GLY A 60 -8.44 15.62 -8.28
N LYS A 61 -8.29 14.99 -9.45
CA LYS A 61 -7.00 14.46 -9.95
C LYS A 61 -5.87 15.49 -10.08
N ASN A 62 -6.21 16.78 -10.14
CA ASN A 62 -5.24 17.88 -10.24
C ASN A 62 -4.83 18.45 -8.87
N ALA A 63 -5.32 17.90 -7.76
CA ALA A 63 -4.97 18.36 -6.41
C ALA A 63 -3.52 17.96 -6.07
N ILE A 64 -2.64 18.96 -5.94
CA ILE A 64 -1.21 18.74 -5.62
C ILE A 64 -0.86 18.98 -4.15
N GLY A 65 -1.73 19.64 -3.39
CA GLY A 65 -1.46 20.02 -1.99
C GLY A 65 -0.08 20.64 -1.79
N GLY A 66 0.62 20.22 -0.74
CA GLY A 66 1.99 20.67 -0.40
C GLY A 66 3.12 19.93 -1.13
N LYS A 67 2.88 19.26 -2.28
CA LYS A 67 3.87 18.39 -2.96
C LYS A 67 5.26 19.02 -3.11
N LYS A 68 5.31 20.31 -3.46
CA LYS A 68 6.54 21.07 -3.72
C LYS A 68 6.97 21.96 -2.54
N GLY A 69 6.24 21.93 -1.42
CA GLY A 69 6.50 22.75 -0.24
C GLY A 69 7.57 22.19 0.68
N ALA A 70 7.93 22.95 1.71
CA ALA A 70 8.72 22.45 2.83
C ALA A 70 7.90 21.47 3.67
N THR A 71 8.58 20.51 4.30
CA THR A 71 7.93 19.67 5.31
C THR A 71 7.85 20.48 6.60
N TYR A 72 6.64 20.69 7.12
CA TYR A 72 6.41 21.28 8.44
C TYR A 72 6.09 20.16 9.43
N VAL A 73 6.80 20.13 10.56
CA VAL A 73 6.61 19.13 11.61
C VAL A 73 5.97 19.81 12.81
N VAL A 74 4.78 19.33 13.19
CA VAL A 74 4.11 19.77 14.41
C VAL A 74 4.81 19.14 15.60
N THR A 75 5.29 19.98 16.51
CA THR A 75 5.97 19.58 17.75
C THR A 75 5.21 19.99 19.00
N ASN A 76 4.16 20.82 18.84
CA ASN A 76 3.33 21.32 19.92
C ASN A 76 1.83 21.11 19.60
N PRO A 77 1.07 20.40 20.45
CA PRO A 77 -0.36 20.16 20.21
C PRO A 77 -1.28 21.31 20.67
N SER A 78 -0.77 22.37 21.32
CA SER A 78 -1.59 23.52 21.74
C SER A 78 -2.17 24.28 20.54
N ASP A 79 -3.34 24.87 20.72
CA ASP A 79 -3.99 25.74 19.74
C ASP A 79 -4.27 27.12 20.36
N ASP A 80 -3.76 28.17 19.71
CA ASP A 80 -4.13 29.55 19.95
C ASP A 80 -4.67 30.12 18.62
N PRO A 81 -6.00 30.25 18.48
CA PRO A 81 -6.60 30.71 17.23
C PRO A 81 -6.23 32.13 16.83
N ALA A 82 -5.85 32.98 17.79
CA ALA A 82 -5.51 34.39 17.54
C ALA A 82 -4.01 34.56 17.27
N ASN A 83 -3.16 33.80 17.97
CA ASN A 83 -1.70 33.90 17.88
C ASN A 83 -1.02 32.52 17.85
N PRO A 84 -1.13 31.76 16.75
CA PRO A 84 -0.49 30.45 16.63
C PRO A 84 1.04 30.58 16.74
N LYS A 85 1.67 29.60 17.40
CA LYS A 85 3.11 29.62 17.65
C LYS A 85 3.82 28.63 16.72
N LEU A 86 5.07 28.91 16.36
CA LEU A 86 5.87 27.93 15.63
C LEU A 86 5.88 26.58 16.37
N GLY A 87 5.69 25.51 15.61
CA GLY A 87 5.52 24.15 16.13
C GLY A 87 4.07 23.73 16.38
N THR A 88 3.09 24.64 16.39
CA THR A 88 1.65 24.30 16.41
C THR A 88 1.14 23.95 15.02
N LEU A 89 0.00 23.27 14.93
CA LEU A 89 -0.59 22.88 13.64
C LEU A 89 -1.15 24.08 12.83
N ARG A 90 -1.68 25.09 13.51
CA ARG A 90 -2.33 26.27 12.90
C ARG A 90 -1.33 27.27 12.34
#